data_AF-A0A512D8W6-F1
#
_entry.id   AF-A0A512D8W6-F1
#
_cell.length_a   1.000
_cell.length_b   1.000
_cell.length_c   1.000
_cell.angle_alpha   90.00
_cell.angle_beta   90.00
_cell.angle_gamma   90.00
#
_symmetry.space_group_name_H-M   'P 1'
#
loop_
_entity.id
_entity.type
_entity.pdbx_description
1 polymer ?
#
loop_
_entity_poly.entity_id
_entity_poly.type
_entity_poly.pdbx_seq_one_letter_code
_entity_poly.pdbx_strand_id
1 'polypeptide(L)' 'MADDELRVEITDADIRTAKRAWLAARDGGAPEDRVQRLFDGYERLVNAQAQQIADDFRRRRDSR' A
#
# COMPACT_ATOMS: atom_id res chain seq x y z
N MET A 1 17.35 12.01 -17.43
CA MET A 1 16.45 12.02 -16.26
C MET A 1 15.30 11.08 -16.61
N ALA A 2 15.49 9.78 -16.41
CA ALA A 2 14.55 8.72 -16.84
C ALA A 2 14.18 7.77 -15.69
N ASP A 3 14.28 8.27 -14.45
CA ASP A 3 13.93 7.51 -13.24
C ASP A 3 12.44 7.65 -12.85
N ASP A 4 11.69 8.55 -13.50
CA ASP A 4 10.26 8.78 -13.19
C ASP A 4 9.32 7.78 -13.89
N GLU A 5 9.79 7.05 -14.91
CA GLU A 5 8.95 6.10 -15.69
C GLU A 5 8.67 4.77 -14.99
N LEU A 6 9.31 4.48 -13.84
CA LEU A 6 9.14 3.21 -13.11
C LEU A 6 8.56 3.40 -11.69
N ARG A 7 7.86 4.51 -11.40
CA ARG A 7 7.12 4.62 -10.14
C ARG A 7 5.85 3.78 -10.19
N VAL A 8 5.82 2.73 -9.39
CA VAL A 8 4.58 2.03 -9.06
C VAL A 8 3.77 2.94 -8.13
N GLU A 9 2.69 3.53 -8.64
CA GLU A 9 1.72 4.28 -7.83
C GLU A 9 0.88 3.30 -7.01
N ILE A 10 0.76 3.53 -5.69
CA ILE A 10 -0.11 2.72 -4.82
C ILE A 10 -1.37 3.52 -4.58
N THR A 11 -2.49 2.97 -5.05
CA THR A 11 -3.77 3.67 -5.00
C THR A 11 -4.60 3.24 -3.79
N ASP A 12 -5.60 4.05 -3.44
CA ASP A 12 -6.62 3.67 -2.45
C ASP A 12 -7.36 2.38 -2.84
N ALA A 13 -7.48 2.11 -4.15
CA ALA A 13 -8.12 0.90 -4.65
C ALA A 13 -7.30 -0.36 -4.32
N ASP A 14 -5.97 -0.28 -4.40
CA ASP A 14 -5.06 -1.38 -4.04
C ASP A 14 -5.16 -1.69 -2.55
N ILE A 15 -5.10 -0.65 -1.71
CA ILE A 15 -5.24 -0.78 -0.26
C ILE A 15 -6.60 -1.36 0.11
N ARG A 16 -7.68 -0.86 -0.50
CA ARG A 16 -9.04 -1.37 -0.23
C ARG A 16 -9.16 -2.83 -0.65
N THR A 17 -8.52 -3.23 -1.74
CA THR A 17 -8.53 -4.61 -2.22
C THR A 17 -7.77 -5.53 -1.27
N ALA A 18 -6.57 -5.14 -0.84
CA ALA A 18 -5.79 -5.88 0.14
C ALA A 18 -6.51 -6.00 1.50
N LYS A 19 -7.12 -4.90 1.97
CA LYS A 19 -7.93 -4.90 3.20
C LYS A 19 -9.08 -5.89 3.13
N ARG A 20 -9.83 -5.90 2.01
CA ARG A 20 -10.93 -6.86 1.82
C ARG A 20 -10.43 -8.30 1.80
N ALA A 21 -9.31 -8.57 1.14
CA ALA A 21 -8.73 -9.90 1.08
C ALA A 21 -8.31 -10.41 2.47
N TRP A 22 -7.66 -9.55 3.27
CA TRP A 22 -7.31 -9.86 4.65
C TRP A 22 -8.56 -10.13 5.51
N LEU A 23 -9.56 -9.25 5.48
CA LEU A 23 -10.81 -9.43 6.23
C LEU A 23 -11.53 -10.71 5.82
N ALA A 24 -11.65 -11.00 4.53
CA ALA A 24 -12.28 -12.23 4.04
C ALA A 24 -11.54 -13.48 4.52
N ALA A 25 -10.21 -13.46 4.57
CA ALA A 25 -9.43 -14.58 5.10
C ALA A 25 -9.60 -14.74 6.62
N ARG A 26 -9.57 -13.65 7.37
CA ARG A 26 -9.74 -13.65 8.82
C ARG A 26 -11.15 -14.13 9.22
N ASP A 27 -12.16 -13.53 8.62
CA ASP A 27 -13.56 -13.78 8.96
C ASP A 27 -14.04 -15.14 8.39
N GLY A 28 -13.39 -15.63 7.33
CA GLY A 28 -13.62 -16.95 6.74
C GLY A 28 -12.87 -18.11 7.42
N GLY A 29 -12.13 -17.85 8.50
CA GLY A 29 -11.40 -18.90 9.24
C GLY A 29 -10.22 -19.51 8.46
N ALA A 30 -9.58 -18.75 7.58
CA ALA A 30 -8.37 -19.21 6.91
C ALA A 30 -7.23 -19.48 7.92
N PRO A 31 -6.22 -20.30 7.56
CA PRO A 31 -5.07 -20.54 8.43
C PRO A 31 -4.38 -19.25 8.88
N GLU A 32 -3.91 -19.21 10.12
CA GLU A 32 -3.29 -18.01 10.72
C GLU A 32 -2.13 -17.46 9.88
N ASP A 33 -1.24 -18.32 9.37
CA ASP A 33 -0.16 -17.92 8.46
C ASP A 33 -0.65 -17.16 7.22
N ARG A 34 -1.82 -17.55 6.69
CA ARG A 34 -2.41 -16.90 5.52
C ARG A 34 -3.02 -15.55 5.91
N VAL A 35 -3.68 -15.47 7.05
CA VAL A 35 -4.22 -14.21 7.59
C VAL A 35 -3.09 -13.21 7.84
N GLN A 36 -1.99 -13.67 8.46
CA GLN A 36 -0.82 -12.84 8.74
C GLN A 36 -0.16 -12.33 7.45
N ARG A 37 0.09 -13.21 6.47
CA ARG A 37 0.68 -12.77 5.18
C ARG A 37 -0.17 -11.71 4.47
N LEU A 38 -1.49 -11.85 4.51
CA LEU A 38 -2.40 -10.86 3.92
C LEU A 38 -2.40 -9.54 4.70
N PHE A 39 -2.30 -9.61 6.03
CA PHE A 39 -2.15 -8.44 6.87
C PHE A 39 -0.84 -7.70 6.58
N ASP A 40 0.29 -8.39 6.54
CA ASP A 40 1.60 -7.81 6.23
C ASP A 40 1.59 -7.14 4.84
N GLY A 41 0.93 -7.76 3.86
CA GLY A 41 0.76 -7.19 2.52
C GLY A 41 -0.07 -5.90 2.55
N TYR A 42 -1.19 -5.89 3.26
CA TYR A 42 -2.02 -4.71 3.45
C TYR A 42 -1.25 -3.57 4.15
N GLU A 43 -0.51 -3.87 5.22
CA GLU A 43 0.28 -2.90 5.97
C GLU A 43 1.38 -2.27 5.10
N ARG A 44 2.08 -3.07 4.29
CA ARG A 44 3.08 -2.56 3.34
C ARG A 44 2.49 -1.58 2.33
N LEU A 45 1.29 -1.83 1.82
CA LEU A 45 0.63 -0.91 0.88
C LEU A 45 0.26 0.42 1.53
N VAL A 46 -0.27 0.38 2.77
CA VAL A 46 -0.57 1.60 3.53
C VAL A 46 0.68 2.43 3.76
N ASN A 47 1.78 1.79 4.17
CA ASN A 47 3.06 2.48 4.38
C ASN A 47 3.62 3.07 3.06
N ALA A 48 3.51 2.34 1.95
CA ALA A 48 3.94 2.83 0.64
C ALA A 48 3.15 4.06 0.19
N GLN A 49 1.83 4.06 0.36
CA GLN A 49 1.00 5.22 0.00
C GLN A 49 1.32 6.44 0.89
N ALA A 50 1.54 6.23 2.20
CA ALA A 50 1.97 7.31 3.08
C ALA A 50 3.31 7.92 2.65
N GLN A 51 4.26 7.09 2.21
CA GLN A 51 5.53 7.56 1.66
C GLN A 51 5.35 8.35 0.37
N GLN A 52 4.47 7.91 -0.54
CA GLN A 52 4.17 8.64 -1.78
C GLN A 52 3.62 10.05 -1.48
N ILE A 53 2.68 10.16 -0.54
CA ILE A 53 2.13 11.45 -0.11
C ILE A 53 3.23 12.34 0.49
N ALA A 54 4.10 11.77 1.33
CA ALA A 54 5.21 12.52 1.92
C ALA A 54 6.22 13.00 0.86
N ASP A 55 6.54 12.16 -0.12
CA ASP A 55 7.43 12.51 -1.23
C ASP A 55 6.83 13.60 -2.12
N ASP A 56 5.54 13.52 -2.43
CA ASP A 56 4.84 14.54 -3.20
C ASP A 56 4.81 15.88 -2.48
N PHE A 57 4.61 15.88 -1.16
CA PHE A 57 4.69 17.08 -0.35
C PHE A 57 6.09 17.71 -0.40
N ARG A 58 7.15 16.90 -0.26
CA ARG A 58 8.55 17.38 -0.36
C ARG A 58 8.85 17.96 -1.75
N ARG A 59 8.47 17.27 -2.82
CA ARG A 59 8.67 17.77 -4.20
C ARG A 59 7.99 19.12 -4.45
N ARG A 60 6.75 19.28 -3.96
CA ARG A 60 6.01 20.55 -4.06
C ARG A 60 6.66 21.68 -3.26
N ARG A 61 7.31 21.36 -2.14
CA ARG A 61 8.04 22.35 -1.32
C ARG A 61 9.34 22.82 -1.97
N ASP A 62 10.11 21.91 -2.56
CA ASP A 62 11.42 22.23 -3.16
C ASP A 62 11.30 22.91 -4.53
N SER A 63 10.12 22.90 -5.14
CA SER A 63 9.83 23.57 -6.42
C SER A 63 9.46 25.06 -6.29
N ARG A 64 9.65 25.67 -5.10
CA ARG A 64 9.25 27.04 -4.77
C ARG A 64 10.44 27.88 -4.28
#